data_AF-A0A7C5NCM6-F1
#
_entry.id   AF-A0A7C5NCM6-F1
#
_cell.length_a   1.000
_cell.length_b   1.000
_cell.length_c   1.000
_cell.angle_alpha   90.00
_cell.angle_beta   90.00
_cell.angle_gamma   90.00
#
_symmetry.space_group_name_H-M   'P 1'
#
loop_
_entity.id
_entity.type
_entity.pdbx_description
1 polymer ?
#
loop_
_entity_poly.entity_id
_entity_poly.type
_entity_poly.pdbx_seq_one_letter_code
_entity_poly.pdbx_strand_id
1 'polypeptide(L)' 'TERAYENPKFVEDIVRDIAGRLNEDERITAYCVESENFESIHNHSAYALIEKNMSV' A
#
# COMPACT_ATOMS: atom_id res chain seq x y z
N THR A 1 1.41 20.20 3.84
CA THR A 1 0.02 20.50 3.46
C THR A 1 -0.13 20.44 1.95
N GLU A 2 0.62 21.22 1.18
CA GLU A 2 0.51 21.28 -0.29
C GLU A 2 0.84 19.95 -0.99
N ARG A 3 2.00 19.35 -0.70
CA ARG A 3 2.41 18.08 -1.34
C ARG A 3 1.42 16.92 -1.18
N ALA A 4 0.85 16.77 0.02
CA ALA A 4 -0.12 15.69 0.29
C ALA A 4 -1.48 15.99 -0.34
N TYR A 5 -1.86 17.27 -0.44
CA TYR A 5 -3.06 17.72 -1.13
C TYR A 5 -2.96 17.51 -2.65
N GLU A 6 -1.79 17.76 -3.23
CA GLU A 6 -1.53 17.57 -4.66
C GLU A 6 -1.35 16.10 -5.07
N ASN A 7 -1.03 15.23 -4.11
CA ASN A 7 -0.76 13.80 -4.36
C ASN A 7 -1.63 12.92 -3.44
N PRO A 8 -2.97 13.01 -3.54
CA PRO A 8 -3.84 12.15 -2.76
C PRO A 8 -3.68 10.70 -3.24
N LYS A 9 -3.71 9.76 -2.30
CA LYS A 9 -3.68 8.33 -2.59
C LYS A 9 -4.71 7.62 -1.72
N PHE A 10 -5.45 6.70 -2.32
CA PHE A 10 -6.29 5.78 -1.57
C PHE A 10 -5.43 4.69 -0.91
N VAL A 11 -6.01 3.96 0.05
CA VAL A 11 -5.33 2.82 0.72
C VAL A 11 -4.84 1.80 -0.30
N GLU A 12 -5.58 1.58 -1.39
CA GLU A 12 -5.23 0.66 -2.46
C GLU A 12 -4.05 1.15 -3.31
N ASP A 13 -3.93 2.47 -3.52
CA ASP A 13 -2.82 3.04 -4.30
C ASP A 13 -1.50 2.87 -3.54
N ILE A 14 -1.52 3.07 -2.21
CA ILE A 14 -0.35 2.90 -1.34
C ILE A 14 0.18 1.46 -1.44
N VAL A 15 -0.69 0.46 -1.27
CA VAL A 15 -0.25 -0.94 -1.32
C VAL A 15 0.23 -1.34 -2.71
N ARG A 16 -0.39 -0.83 -3.79
CA ARG A 16 0.02 -1.11 -5.18
C ARG A 16 1.38 -0.52 -5.52
N ASP A 17 1.64 0.73 -5.14
CA ASP A 17 2.92 1.38 -5.43
C ASP A 17 4.08 0.70 -4.72
N ILE A 18 3.88 0.32 -3.45
CA ILE A 18 4.88 -0.41 -2.68
C ILE A 18 5.07 -1.80 -3.28
N ALA A 19 3.99 -2.56 -3.52
CA ALA A 19 4.06 -3.90 -4.10
C ALA A 19 4.76 -3.90 -5.48
N GLY A 20 4.51 -2.88 -6.31
CA GLY A 20 5.20 -2.69 -7.59
C GLY A 20 6.72 -2.64 -7.42
N ARG A 21 7.21 -1.84 -6.46
CA ARG A 21 8.64 -1.75 -6.15
C ARG A 21 9.21 -3.04 -5.55
N LEU A 22 8.44 -3.74 -4.70
CA LEU A 22 8.88 -5.00 -4.11
C LEU A 22 8.99 -6.12 -5.15
N ASN A 23 8.14 -6.10 -6.20
CA ASN A 23 8.22 -7.05 -7.30
C ASN A 23 9.51 -6.93 -8.12
N GLU A 24 10.14 -5.76 -8.14
CA GLU A 24 11.37 -5.49 -8.89
C GLU A 24 12.64 -5.84 -8.09
N ASP A 25 12.53 -6.14 -6.79
CA ASP A 25 13.66 -6.47 -5.93
C ASP A 25 13.88 -7.99 -5.86
N GLU A 26 14.86 -8.49 -6.62
CA GLU A 26 15.21 -9.93 -6.68
C GLU A 26 15.60 -10.55 -5.32
N ARG A 27 15.91 -9.73 -4.31
CA ARG A 27 16.24 -10.20 -2.96
C ARG A 27 15.00 -10.60 -2.16
N ILE A 28 13.83 -10.15 -2.59
CA ILE A 28 12.56 -10.37 -1.89
C ILE A 28 11.92 -11.64 -2.44
N THR A 29 11.76 -12.64 -1.59
CA THR A 29 11.15 -13.93 -1.96
C THR A 29 9.66 -13.99 -1.66
N ALA A 30 9.16 -13.16 -0.74
CA ALA A 30 7.75 -12.97 -0.45
C ALA A 30 7.55 -11.66 0.32
N TYR A 31 6.35 -11.09 0.26
CA TYR A 31 5.97 -9.91 1.03
C TYR A 31 4.49 -9.86 1.37
N CYS A 32 4.16 -9.09 2.41
CA CYS A 32 2.83 -8.60 2.72
C CYS A 32 2.92 -7.08 2.91
N VAL A 33 2.06 -6.33 2.24
CA VAL A 33 1.96 -4.88 2.34
C VAL A 33 0.55 -4.54 2.77
N GLU A 34 0.44 -3.81 3.87
CA GLU A 34 -0.82 -3.38 4.46
C GLU A 34 -0.87 -1.86 4.58
N SER A 35 -2.04 -1.28 4.30
CA SER A 35 -2.33 0.13 4.55
C SER A 35 -3.65 0.23 5.29
N GLU A 36 -3.62 0.87 6.46
CA GLU A 36 -4.80 1.20 7.25
C GLU A 36 -4.89 2.72 7.41
N ASN A 37 -6.01 3.30 6.96
CA ASN A 37 -6.31 4.71 7.13
C ASN A 37 -7.44 4.87 8.14
N PHE A 38 -7.18 5.60 9.23
CA PHE A 38 -8.22 6.06 10.15
C PHE A 38 -8.98 7.22 9.48
N GLU A 39 -10.18 6.93 9.01
CA GLU A 39 -10.97 7.88 8.23
C GLU A 39 -11.34 9.12 9.06
N SER A 40 -11.09 10.31 8.51
CA SER A 40 -11.39 11.57 9.21
C SER A 40 -12.88 11.93 9.22
N ILE A 41 -13.67 11.30 8.36
CA ILE A 41 -15.12 11.55 8.19
C ILE A 41 -15.98 10.29 8.49
N HIS A 42 -15.37 9.18 8.91
CA HIS A 42 -16.06 7.94 9.27
C HIS A 42 -15.47 7.36 10.56
N ASN A 43 -16.26 6.62 11.36
CA ASN A 43 -15.77 5.95 12.59
C ASN A 43 -15.34 4.50 12.34
N HIS A 44 -14.61 4.26 11.25
CA HIS A 44 -13.99 2.99 10.91
C HIS A 44 -12.74 3.24 10.06
N SER A 45 -11.86 2.23 9.97
CA SER A 45 -10.68 2.31 9.13
C SER A 45 -10.98 1.87 7.69
N ALA A 46 -10.36 2.53 6.71
CA ALA A 46 -10.20 1.96 5.37
C ALA A 46 -8.93 1.09 5.36
N TYR A 47 -9.00 -0.08 4.72
CA TYR A 47 -7.93 -1.07 4.76
C TYR A 47 -7.70 -1.73 3.41
N ALA A 48 -6.42 -1.91 3.05
CA ALA A 48 -6.00 -2.69 1.89
C ALA A 48 -4.76 -3.53 2.21
N LEU A 49 -4.67 -4.71 1.60
CA LEU A 49 -3.56 -5.65 1.73
C LEU A 49 -3.19 -6.25 0.38
N ILE A 50 -1.89 -6.37 0.11
CA ILE A 50 -1.34 -7.23 -0.94
C ILE A 50 -0.35 -8.19 -0.29
N GLU A 51 -0.60 -9.49 -0.44
CA GLU A 51 0.36 -10.54 -0.10
C GLU A 51 0.79 -11.25 -1.39
N LYS A 52 2.10 -11.51 -1.50
CA LYS A 52 2.65 -12.22 -2.65
C LYS A 52 3.84 -13.07 -2.24
N ASN A 53 3.83 -14.32 -2.67
CA ASN A 53 5.02 -15.15 -2.72
C ASN A 53 5.63 -15.07 -4.14
N MET A 54 6.92 -14.80 -4.21
CA MET A 54 7.70 -14.62 -5.45
C MET A 54 8.54 -15.85 -5.78
N SER A 55 8.47 -16.92 -4.97
CA SER A 55 9.13 -18.18 -5.29
C SER A 55 8.63 -18.73 -6.63
N VAL A 56 9.60 -19.03 -7.51
CA VAL A 56 9.44 -19.62 -8.84
C VAL A 56 8.73 -20.98 -8.77
#